data_AF-A0A921ER73-F1
#
_entry.id   AF-A0A921ER73-F1
#
_cell.length_a   1.000
_cell.length_b   1.000
_cell.length_c   1.000
_cell.angle_alpha   90.00
_cell.angle_beta   90.00
_cell.angle_gamma   90.00
#
_symmetry.space_group_name_H-M   'P 1'
#
loop_
_entity.id
_entity.type
_entity.pdbx_description
1 polymer ?
#
loop_
_entity_poly.entity_id
_entity_poly.type
_entity_poly.pdbx_seq_one_letter_code
_entity_poly.pdbx_strand_id
1 'polypeptide(L)'
;SASKAEDSTAAINMRQPHMIEAAKAHNDRVILEAFIEGIEECEDDYVKALLVQVCDLYALATIEENRAWYMEHEAFDPRRSKAITAAVDELLVELRPRSVELVEGLGVPEEWTVHPREAVPPLMS
;
A
#
# COMPACT_ATOMS: atom_id res chain seq x y z
N SER A 1 6.53 -39.77 16.58
CA SER A 1 6.38 -38.39 17.06
C SER A 1 7.30 -37.41 16.32
N ALA A 2 8.56 -37.77 16.00
CA ALA A 2 9.43 -36.97 15.15
C ALA A 2 8.98 -36.91 13.66
N SER A 3 8.66 -38.06 13.03
CA SER A 3 8.25 -38.06 11.60
C SER A 3 6.97 -37.27 11.31
N LYS A 4 5.97 -37.31 12.23
CA LYS A 4 4.75 -36.51 12.09
C LYS A 4 5.01 -35.00 12.18
N ALA A 5 6.04 -34.58 12.91
CA ALA A 5 6.45 -33.17 12.98
C ALA A 5 7.19 -32.74 11.70
N GLU A 6 8.02 -33.61 11.13
CA GLU A 6 8.71 -33.40 9.84
C GLU A 6 7.72 -33.36 8.65
N ASP A 7 6.71 -34.23 8.65
CA ASP A 7 5.64 -34.22 7.64
C ASP A 7 4.77 -32.97 7.77
N SER A 8 4.52 -32.50 8.99
CA SER A 8 3.77 -31.27 9.27
C SER A 8 4.52 -30.02 8.83
N THR A 9 5.83 -29.93 9.07
CA THR A 9 6.66 -28.79 8.61
C THR A 9 6.79 -28.80 7.09
N ALA A 10 6.97 -29.96 6.45
CA ALA A 10 6.97 -30.06 5.00
C ALA A 10 5.64 -29.59 4.37
N ALA A 11 4.50 -30.01 4.94
CA ALA A 11 3.19 -29.58 4.47
C ALA A 11 2.94 -28.07 4.65
N ILE A 12 3.48 -27.45 5.70
CA ILE A 12 3.45 -25.99 5.87
C ILE A 12 4.33 -25.32 4.81
N ASN A 13 5.56 -25.80 4.62
CA ASN A 13 6.52 -25.24 3.66
C ASN A 13 5.97 -25.21 2.23
N MET A 14 5.24 -26.26 1.82
CA MET A 14 4.61 -26.31 0.48
C MET A 14 3.50 -25.26 0.28
N ARG A 15 2.90 -24.74 1.36
CA ARG A 15 1.81 -23.75 1.32
C ARG A 15 2.26 -22.34 1.71
N GLN A 16 3.49 -22.17 2.17
CA GLN A 16 4.03 -20.88 2.61
C GLN A 16 3.84 -19.76 1.57
N PRO A 17 4.10 -19.96 0.26
CA PRO A 17 3.90 -18.89 -0.73
C PRO A 17 2.46 -18.39 -0.76
N HIS A 18 1.49 -19.31 -0.81
CA HIS A 18 0.06 -18.95 -0.80
C HIS A 18 -0.37 -18.29 0.51
N MET A 19 0.20 -18.70 1.65
CA MET A 19 -0.09 -18.06 2.94
C MET A 19 0.45 -16.62 2.99
N ILE A 20 1.63 -16.37 2.44
CA ILE A 20 2.22 -15.02 2.37
C ILE A 20 1.36 -14.12 1.48
N GLU A 21 0.98 -14.60 0.29
CA GLU A 21 0.11 -13.83 -0.60
C GLU A 21 -1.27 -13.57 0.01
N ALA A 22 -1.86 -14.55 0.71
CA ALA A 22 -3.11 -14.34 1.44
C ALA A 22 -2.97 -13.32 2.58
N ALA A 23 -1.85 -13.33 3.30
CA ALA A 23 -1.57 -12.36 4.36
C ALA A 23 -1.39 -10.94 3.79
N LYS A 24 -0.70 -10.79 2.66
CA LYS A 24 -0.57 -9.50 1.95
C LYS A 24 -1.93 -8.98 1.51
N ALA A 25 -2.72 -9.80 0.81
CA ALA A 25 -4.06 -9.41 0.37
C ALA A 25 -4.99 -9.05 1.55
N HIS A 26 -4.85 -9.73 2.69
CA HIS A 26 -5.56 -9.37 3.91
C HIS A 26 -5.15 -7.99 4.44
N ASN A 27 -3.84 -7.70 4.47
CA ASN A 27 -3.35 -6.39 4.88
C ASN A 27 -3.83 -5.30 3.93
N ASP A 28 -3.80 -5.55 2.62
CA ASP A 28 -4.25 -4.56 1.63
C ASP A 28 -5.72 -4.19 1.81
N ARG A 29 -6.56 -5.20 2.08
CA ARG A 29 -7.97 -4.98 2.43
C ARG A 29 -8.12 -4.15 3.71
N VAL A 30 -7.35 -4.45 4.77
CA VAL A 30 -7.40 -3.70 6.04
C VAL A 30 -6.95 -2.24 5.85
N ILE A 31 -5.91 -2.00 5.06
CA ILE A 31 -5.43 -0.65 4.75
C ILE A 31 -6.50 0.12 3.96
N LEU A 32 -7.14 -0.52 2.98
CA LEU A 32 -8.22 0.12 2.21
C LEU A 32 -9.43 0.45 3.08
N GLU A 33 -9.83 -0.45 3.98
CA GLU A 33 -10.90 -0.20 4.95
C GLU A 33 -10.58 0.99 5.86
N ALA A 34 -9.34 1.07 6.37
CA ALA A 34 -8.89 2.21 7.18
C ALA A 34 -8.83 3.52 6.39
N PHE A 35 -8.46 3.49 5.10
CA PHE A 35 -8.54 4.66 4.23
C PHE A 35 -9.97 5.18 4.09
N ILE A 36 -10.92 4.28 3.83
CA ILE A 36 -12.34 4.63 3.67
C ILE A 36 -12.88 5.23 4.97
N GLU A 37 -12.61 4.60 6.12
CA GLU A 37 -13.01 5.11 7.44
C GLU A 37 -12.43 6.51 7.69
N GLY A 38 -11.13 6.71 7.46
CA GLY A 38 -10.51 8.03 7.63
C GLY A 38 -11.06 9.11 6.68
N ILE A 39 -11.46 8.74 5.46
CA ILE A 39 -12.11 9.65 4.50
C ILE A 39 -13.52 10.02 4.97
N GLU A 40 -14.26 9.08 5.54
CA GLU A 40 -15.61 9.30 6.06
C GLU A 40 -15.62 10.27 7.25
N GLU A 41 -14.58 10.21 8.11
CA GLU A 41 -14.38 11.11 9.24
C GLU A 41 -13.86 12.51 8.86
N CYS A 42 -13.41 12.70 7.61
CA CYS A 42 -12.88 13.98 7.16
C CYS A 42 -14.01 15.00 6.89
N GLU A 43 -13.97 16.12 7.61
CA GLU A 43 -14.97 17.20 7.51
C GLU A 43 -14.67 18.22 6.40
N ASP A 44 -13.40 18.41 6.04
CA ASP A 44 -13.01 19.36 5.00
C ASP A 44 -13.16 18.73 3.61
N ASP A 45 -14.09 19.26 2.80
CA ASP A 45 -14.43 18.72 1.48
C ASP A 45 -13.23 18.68 0.53
N TYR A 46 -12.32 19.64 0.64
CA TYR A 46 -11.15 19.71 -0.21
C TYR A 46 -10.12 18.64 0.18
N VAL A 47 -9.85 18.48 1.49
CA VAL A 47 -8.99 17.41 2.02
C VAL A 47 -9.58 16.05 1.71
N LYS A 48 -10.90 15.88 1.89
CA LYS A 48 -11.61 14.64 1.59
C LYS A 48 -11.45 14.24 0.12
N ALA A 49 -11.61 15.17 -0.81
CA ALA A 49 -11.42 14.91 -2.24
C ALA A 49 -9.99 14.45 -2.55
N LEU A 50 -8.99 15.07 -1.91
CA LEU A 50 -7.59 14.71 -2.09
C LEU A 50 -7.29 13.31 -1.51
N LEU A 51 -7.82 12.99 -0.32
CA LEU A 51 -7.67 11.67 0.30
C LEU A 51 -8.36 10.57 -0.52
N VAL A 52 -9.49 10.85 -1.17
CA VAL A 52 -10.13 9.93 -2.12
C VAL A 52 -9.19 9.60 -3.28
N GLN A 53 -8.54 10.60 -3.89
CA GLN A 53 -7.57 10.36 -4.96
C GLN A 53 -6.37 9.51 -4.49
N VAL A 54 -5.88 9.74 -3.26
CA VAL A 54 -4.79 8.93 -2.69
C VAL A 54 -5.25 7.48 -2.42
N CYS A 55 -6.48 7.30 -1.94
CA CYS A 55 -7.09 5.98 -1.75
C CYS A 55 -7.29 5.23 -3.07
N ASP A 56 -7.79 5.92 -4.10
CA ASP A 56 -7.93 5.37 -5.46
C ASP A 56 -6.57 4.96 -6.02
N LEU A 57 -5.55 5.80 -5.83
CA LEU A 57 -4.19 5.49 -6.26
C LEU A 57 -3.66 4.24 -5.55
N TYR A 58 -3.84 4.14 -4.22
CA TYR A 58 -3.44 2.97 -3.45
C TYR A 58 -4.14 1.71 -3.96
N ALA A 59 -5.46 1.73 -4.12
CA ALA A 59 -6.25 0.59 -4.57
C ALA A 59 -5.83 0.15 -5.98
N LEU A 60 -5.74 1.10 -6.93
CA LEU A 60 -5.39 0.78 -8.32
C LEU A 60 -3.94 0.33 -8.47
N ALA A 61 -2.98 0.93 -7.76
CA ALA A 61 -1.59 0.50 -7.76
C ALA A 61 -1.43 -0.91 -7.17
N THR A 62 -2.19 -1.24 -6.11
CA THR A 62 -2.19 -2.58 -5.51
C THR A 62 -2.75 -3.63 -6.48
N ILE A 63 -3.84 -3.32 -7.18
CA ILE A 63 -4.40 -4.20 -8.22
C ILE A 63 -3.41 -4.33 -9.38
N GLU A 64 -2.75 -3.24 -9.75
CA GLU A 64 -1.76 -3.19 -10.82
C GLU A 64 -0.55 -4.09 -10.51
N GLU A 65 -0.01 -4.04 -9.30
CA GLU A 65 1.10 -4.89 -8.86
C GLU A 65 0.73 -6.38 -8.94
N ASN A 66 -0.52 -6.71 -8.63
CA ASN A 66 -1.04 -8.08 -8.58
C ASN A 66 -1.77 -8.52 -9.86
N ARG A 67 -1.67 -7.76 -10.97
CA ARG A 67 -2.49 -7.94 -12.18
C ARG A 67 -2.43 -9.34 -12.80
N ALA A 68 -1.29 -10.01 -12.69
CA ALA A 68 -1.12 -11.36 -13.23
C ALA A 68 -2.08 -12.36 -12.56
N TRP A 69 -2.16 -12.31 -11.22
CA TRP A 69 -3.06 -13.16 -10.44
C TRP A 69 -4.53 -12.92 -10.81
N TYR A 70 -4.94 -11.65 -10.93
CA TYR A 70 -6.31 -11.31 -11.31
C TYR A 70 -6.67 -11.78 -12.72
N MET A 71 -5.73 -11.71 -13.66
CA MET A 71 -5.94 -12.19 -15.04
C MET A 71 -5.97 -13.72 -15.12
N GLU A 72 -5.11 -14.41 -14.36
CA GLU A 72 -5.13 -15.88 -14.25
C GLU A 72 -6.45 -16.40 -13.70
N HIS A 73 -7.12 -15.63 -12.84
CA HIS A 73 -8.42 -15.94 -12.26
C HIS A 73 -9.60 -15.30 -13.01
N GLU A 74 -9.36 -14.76 -14.21
CA GLU A 74 -10.38 -14.16 -15.08
C GLU A 74 -11.18 -13.01 -14.43
N ALA A 75 -10.67 -12.40 -13.35
CA ALA A 75 -11.31 -11.26 -12.70
C ALA A 75 -11.34 -10.04 -13.63
N PHE A 76 -10.33 -9.92 -14.50
CA PHE A 76 -10.34 -8.97 -15.60
C PHE A 76 -9.46 -9.39 -16.78
N ASP A 77 -9.72 -8.77 -17.93
CA ASP A 77 -9.01 -9.00 -19.18
C ASP A 77 -7.76 -8.08 -19.35
N PRO A 78 -6.88 -8.33 -20.35
CA PRO A 78 -5.72 -7.47 -20.60
C PRO A 78 -6.05 -6.01 -20.93
N ARG A 79 -7.24 -5.74 -21.48
CA ARG A 79 -7.68 -4.38 -21.80
C ARG A 79 -7.99 -3.61 -20.52
N ARG A 80 -8.67 -4.22 -19.55
CA ARG A 80 -8.90 -3.62 -18.23
C ARG A 80 -7.58 -3.46 -17.47
N SER A 81 -6.66 -4.41 -17.56
CA SER A 81 -5.32 -4.25 -16.98
C SER A 81 -4.61 -2.99 -17.48
N LYS A 82 -4.64 -2.72 -18.80
CA LYS A 82 -4.08 -1.48 -19.36
C LYS A 82 -4.81 -0.22 -18.90
N ALA A 83 -6.13 -0.28 -18.74
CA ALA A 83 -6.92 0.83 -18.22
C ALA A 83 -6.56 1.16 -16.77
N ILE A 84 -6.28 0.15 -15.95
CA ILE A 84 -5.81 0.34 -14.56
C ILE A 84 -4.44 1.05 -14.56
N THR A 85 -3.49 0.60 -15.39
CA THR A 85 -2.20 1.30 -15.54
C THR A 85 -2.38 2.77 -15.94
N ALA A 86 -3.24 3.04 -16.92
CA ALA A 86 -3.52 4.42 -17.34
C ALA A 86 -4.13 5.26 -16.21
N ALA A 87 -5.06 4.70 -15.43
CA ALA A 87 -5.67 5.38 -14.30
C ALA A 87 -4.65 5.66 -13.17
N VAL A 88 -3.71 4.75 -12.91
CA VAL A 88 -2.59 4.99 -11.99
C VAL A 88 -1.73 6.15 -12.47
N ASP A 89 -1.35 6.16 -13.75
CA ASP A 89 -0.55 7.24 -14.34
C ASP A 89 -1.27 8.60 -14.27
N GLU A 90 -2.57 8.63 -14.55
CA GLU A 90 -3.42 9.82 -14.45
C GLU A 90 -3.46 10.36 -13.02
N LEU A 91 -3.74 9.51 -12.02
CA LEU A 91 -3.74 9.90 -10.61
C LEU A 91 -2.37 10.41 -10.15
N LEU A 92 -1.28 9.80 -10.60
CA LEU A 92 0.07 10.28 -10.32
C LEU A 92 0.32 11.67 -10.91
N VAL A 93 -0.21 11.97 -12.10
CA VAL A 93 -0.12 13.31 -12.70
C VAL A 93 -0.94 14.33 -11.92
N GLU A 94 -2.15 13.96 -11.50
CA GLU A 94 -3.05 14.83 -10.74
C GLU A 94 -2.54 15.14 -9.33
N LEU A 95 -1.97 14.14 -8.64
CA LEU A 95 -1.48 14.28 -7.27
C LEU A 95 -0.10 14.93 -7.18
N ARG A 96 0.73 14.86 -8.23
CA ARG A 96 2.11 15.39 -8.22
C ARG A 96 2.21 16.85 -7.78
N PRO A 97 1.37 17.81 -8.23
CA PRO A 97 1.42 19.19 -7.75
C PRO A 97 1.10 19.35 -6.26
N ARG A 98 0.44 18.35 -5.65
CA ARG A 98 0.03 18.33 -4.24
C ARG A 98 0.93 17.45 -3.37
N SER A 99 2.00 16.87 -3.91
CA SER A 99 2.81 15.89 -3.17
C SER A 99 3.44 16.47 -1.91
N VAL A 100 3.84 17.75 -1.93
CA VAL A 100 4.42 18.43 -0.76
C VAL A 100 3.34 18.63 0.31
N GLU A 101 2.17 19.12 -0.07
CA GLU A 101 1.02 19.33 0.83
C GLU A 101 0.58 18.02 1.51
N LEU A 102 0.55 16.91 0.76
CA LEU A 102 0.26 15.59 1.29
C LEU A 102 1.29 15.12 2.32
N VAL A 103 2.57 15.36 2.07
CA VAL A 103 3.66 14.98 2.98
C VAL A 103 3.65 15.86 4.23
N GLU A 104 3.45 17.17 4.08
CA GLU A 104 3.31 18.10 5.19
C GLU A 104 2.11 17.74 6.08
N GLY A 105 1.00 17.28 5.47
CA GLY A 105 -0.19 16.81 6.17
C GLY A 105 0.03 15.63 7.11
N LEU A 106 1.13 14.87 6.96
CA LEU A 106 1.50 13.79 7.89
C LEU A 106 1.95 14.33 9.26
N GLY A 107 2.24 15.63 9.37
CA GLY A 107 2.64 16.25 10.64
C GLY A 107 3.97 15.75 11.19
N VAL A 108 4.84 15.22 10.34
CA VAL A 108 6.20 14.80 10.73
C VAL A 108 7.00 16.05 11.09
N PRO A 109 7.55 16.16 12.33
CA PRO A 109 8.36 17.30 12.71
C PRO A 109 9.56 17.48 11.78
N GLU A 110 9.84 18.72 11.36
CA GLU A 110 10.91 19.01 10.39
C GLU A 110 12.27 18.53 10.90
N GLU A 111 12.50 18.60 12.22
CA GLU A 111 13.70 18.09 12.88
C GLU A 111 13.93 16.58 12.68
N TRP A 112 12.89 15.79 12.36
CA TRP A 112 12.99 14.34 12.12
C TRP A 112 13.26 14.01 10.66
N THR A 113 13.12 14.99 9.76
CA THR A 113 13.38 14.82 8.32
C THR A 113 14.87 14.96 7.99
N VAL A 114 15.68 15.47 8.93
CA VAL A 114 17.13 15.60 8.79
C VAL A 114 17.78 14.22 8.93
N HIS A 115 18.56 13.81 7.94
CA HIS A 115 19.26 12.53 7.94
C HIS A 115 20.13 12.39 9.23
N PRO A 116 20.09 11.25 9.96
CA PRO A 116 20.77 11.07 11.26
C PRO A 116 22.29 11.25 11.28
N ARG A 117 22.94 11.47 10.13
CA ARG A 117 24.38 11.74 10.07
C ARG A 117 24.73 13.19 10.45
N GLU A 118 23.76 14.09 10.45
CA GLU A 118 23.94 15.49 10.87
C GLU A 118 23.31 15.77 12.24
N ALA A 119 22.33 14.97 12.66
CA ALA A 119 21.53 15.22 13.87
C ALA A 119 21.99 14.47 15.14
N VAL A 120 23.08 13.69 15.11
CA VAL A 120 23.62 13.06 16.32
C VAL A 120 24.60 14.02 17.00
N PRO A 121 24.24 14.64 18.14
CA PRO A 121 25.21 15.42 18.91
C PRO A 121 26.39 14.51 19.30
N PRO A 122 27.64 15.02 19.28
CA PRO A 122 28.81 14.22 19.64
C PRO A 122 28.58 13.64 21.03
N LEU A 123 28.78 12.32 21.17
CA LEU A 123 28.75 11.67 22.48
C LEU A 123 29.72 12.43 23.38
N MET A 124 29.19 13.10 24.41
CA MET A 124 29.98 13.88 25.35
C MET A 124 31.11 12.99 25.88
N SER A 125 32.35 13.47 25.73
CA SER A 125 33.57 12.84 26.25
C SER A 125 33.63 12.88 27.77
#